data_AF-A0A6J1R3J4-F1
#
_entry.id   AF-A0A6J1R3J4-F1
#
_cell.length_a   1.000
_cell.length_b   1.000
_cell.length_c   1.000
_cell.angle_alpha   90.00
_cell.angle_beta   90.00
_cell.angle_gamma   90.00
#
_symmetry.space_group_name_H-M   'P 1'
#
loop_
_entity.id
_entity.type
_entity.pdbx_description
1 polymer ?
#
loop_
_entity_poly.entity_id
_entity_poly.type
_entity_poly.pdbx_seq_one_letter_code
_entity_poly.pdbx_strand_id
1 'polypeptide(L)'
;MFYRERQNDEIVNLNYFEEVIPRYNDNQFHPHFRMHRGTYMELENIMRSLIRQRENDISLSKKLFLTLWIIATLESFRSVADRFGLSKGVAWIIFKEVVYALKRIMSRFIRWPNNAECEKSERIHYFVFSSLQ
;
A
#
# COMPACT_ATOMS: atom_id res chain seq x y z
N MET A 1 -27.21 9.48 -30.55
CA MET A 1 -26.06 9.10 -29.71
C MET A 1 -26.23 9.82 -28.38
N PHE A 2 -26.84 9.16 -27.39
CA PHE A 2 -27.16 9.76 -26.11
C PHE A 2 -25.87 9.86 -25.28
N TYR A 3 -25.46 11.08 -24.96
CA TYR A 3 -24.49 11.32 -23.91
C TYR A 3 -25.11 10.84 -22.60
N ARG A 4 -24.62 9.71 -22.08
CA ARG A 4 -25.00 9.22 -20.76
C ARG A 4 -24.45 10.22 -19.75
N GLU A 5 -25.36 11.04 -19.22
CA GLU A 5 -25.14 11.83 -18.02
C GLU A 5 -24.42 10.97 -16.99
N ARG A 6 -23.24 11.41 -16.56
CA ARG A 6 -22.59 10.85 -15.37
C ARG A 6 -23.48 11.24 -14.20
N GLN A 7 -24.37 10.32 -13.82
CA GLN A 7 -25.13 10.43 -12.60
C GLN A 7 -24.18 10.71 -11.44
N ASN A 8 -24.61 11.61 -10.57
CA ASN A 8 -24.03 11.92 -9.28
C ASN A 8 -23.82 10.61 -8.51
N ASP A 9 -22.61 10.04 -8.53
CA ASP A 9 -22.23 9.11 -7.47
C ASP A 9 -21.98 9.97 -6.24
N GLU A 10 -22.93 9.89 -5.31
CA GLU A 10 -22.81 10.36 -3.93
C GLU A 10 -21.40 10.08 -3.39
N ILE A 11 -20.85 11.00 -2.60
CA ILE A 11 -19.54 10.83 -1.98
C ILE A 11 -19.67 9.69 -0.94
N VAL A 12 -19.48 8.44 -1.35
CA VAL A 12 -19.82 7.25 -0.54
C VAL A 12 -18.87 7.04 0.66
N ASN A 13 -17.77 7.80 0.78
CA ASN A 13 -16.75 7.57 1.81
C ASN A 13 -16.13 8.85 2.38
N LEU A 14 -16.94 9.89 2.66
CA LEU A 14 -16.47 11.04 3.43
C LEU A 14 -15.82 10.55 4.74
N ASN A 15 -14.57 10.97 4.97
CA ASN A 15 -13.79 10.69 6.18
C ASN A 15 -13.48 9.21 6.46
N TYR A 16 -13.54 8.32 5.47
CA TYR A 16 -13.24 6.89 5.70
C TYR A 16 -11.82 6.67 6.26
N PHE A 17 -10.84 7.42 5.77
CA PHE A 17 -9.49 7.35 6.31
C PHE A 17 -9.43 7.84 7.77
N GLU A 18 -10.11 8.93 8.09
CA GLU A 18 -10.06 9.58 9.39
C GLU A 18 -10.82 8.79 10.47
N GLU A 19 -11.92 8.13 10.09
CA GLU A 19 -12.85 7.53 11.06
C GLU A 19 -12.81 6.00 11.09
N VAL A 20 -12.52 5.35 9.96
CA VAL A 20 -12.65 3.89 9.82
C VAL A 20 -11.30 3.19 9.99
N ILE A 21 -10.28 3.58 9.20
CA ILE A 21 -8.97 2.91 9.20
C ILE A 21 -8.30 2.89 10.59
N PRO A 22 -8.31 3.98 11.39
CA PRO A 22 -7.74 3.98 12.74
C PRO A 22 -8.38 2.96 13.67
N ARG A 23 -9.68 2.66 13.49
CA ARG A 23 -10.47 1.76 14.34
C ARG A 23 -10.35 0.29 13.97
N TYR A 24 -9.66 -0.06 12.89
CA TYR A 24 -9.46 -1.45 12.50
C TYR A 24 -8.74 -2.25 13.59
N ASN A 25 -9.32 -3.37 13.97
CA ASN A 25 -8.60 -4.42 14.66
C ASN A 25 -7.65 -5.16 13.70
N ASP A 26 -6.78 -6.02 14.22
CA ASP A 26 -5.76 -6.68 13.40
C ASP A 26 -6.36 -7.58 12.30
N ASN A 27 -7.50 -8.22 12.56
CA ASN A 27 -8.19 -9.07 11.58
C ASN A 27 -8.78 -8.26 10.42
N GLN A 28 -9.15 -7.00 10.66
CA GLN A 28 -9.62 -6.07 9.62
C GLN A 28 -8.45 -5.39 8.92
N PHE A 29 -7.38 -5.10 9.64
CA PHE A 29 -6.22 -4.39 9.12
C PHE A 29 -5.42 -5.25 8.13
N HIS A 30 -5.17 -6.51 8.48
CA HIS A 30 -4.28 -7.38 7.71
C HIS A 30 -4.75 -7.61 6.25
N PRO A 31 -6.02 -7.89 5.94
CA PRO A 31 -6.47 -8.07 4.56
C PRO A 31 -6.29 -6.84 3.67
N HIS A 32 -6.42 -5.63 4.23
CA HIS A 32 -6.31 -4.39 3.46
C HIS A 32 -4.86 -3.94 3.23
N PHE A 33 -3.98 -4.18 4.20
CA PHE A 33 -2.59 -3.69 4.15
C PHE A 33 -1.54 -4.79 3.96
N ARG A 34 -1.95 -6.07 4.03
CA ARG A 34 -1.08 -7.26 3.98
C ARG A 34 0.07 -7.22 4.99
N MET A 35 -0.16 -6.55 6.12
CA MET A 35 0.82 -6.43 7.21
C MET A 35 0.09 -6.25 8.55
N HIS A 36 0.81 -6.48 9.64
CA HIS A 36 0.29 -6.19 10.99
C HIS A 36 0.48 -4.72 11.36
N ARG A 37 -0.35 -4.22 12.28
CA ARG A 37 -0.29 -2.82 12.74
C ARG A 37 1.06 -2.46 13.37
N GLY A 38 1.68 -3.39 14.12
CA GLY A 38 3.02 -3.20 14.67
C GLY A 38 4.08 -2.97 13.59
N THR A 39 4.06 -3.77 12.51
CA THR A 39 4.95 -3.58 11.35
C THR A 39 4.75 -2.22 10.68
N TYR A 40 3.50 -1.77 10.57
CA TYR A 40 3.19 -0.43 10.07
C TYR A 40 3.78 0.66 10.96
N MET A 41 3.69 0.54 12.30
CA MET A 41 4.26 1.53 13.23
C MET A 41 5.78 1.64 13.09
N GLU A 42 6.48 0.51 12.98
CA GLU A 42 7.92 0.49 12.73
C GLU A 42 8.27 1.14 11.39
N LEU A 43 7.53 0.80 10.32
CA LEU A 43 7.69 1.40 9.01
C LEU A 43 7.50 2.92 9.08
N GLU A 44 6.41 3.40 9.70
CA GLU A 44 6.15 4.83 9.85
C GLU A 44 7.30 5.54 10.55
N ASN A 45 7.84 4.95 11.63
CA ASN A 45 8.98 5.51 12.36
C ASN A 45 10.24 5.63 11.48
N ILE A 46 10.54 4.64 10.64
CA ILE A 46 11.64 4.72 9.68
C ILE A 46 11.37 5.84 8.66
N MET A 47 10.15 5.90 8.14
CA MET A 47 9.77 6.83 7.07
C MET A 47 9.73 8.29 7.52
N ARG A 48 9.53 8.58 8.81
CA ARG A 48 9.60 9.96 9.38
C ARG A 48 10.92 10.66 9.07
N SER A 49 12.02 9.92 9.00
CA SER A 49 13.35 10.46 8.67
C SER A 49 13.57 10.70 7.17
N LEU A 50 12.75 10.07 6.32
CA LEU A 50 12.95 10.04 4.86
C LEU A 50 12.01 10.99 4.12
N ILE A 51 10.82 11.22 4.66
CA ILE A 51 9.79 12.09 4.08
C ILE A 51 9.69 13.34 4.95
N ARG A 52 10.04 14.49 4.36
CA ARG A 52 9.88 15.79 5.03
C ARG A 52 8.39 16.12 5.15
N GLN A 53 8.00 16.66 6.29
CA GLN A 53 6.62 17.08 6.60
C GLN A 53 6.65 18.55 6.98
N ARG A 54 5.84 19.37 6.30
CA ARG A 54 5.52 20.75 6.70
C ARG A 54 4.19 20.78 7.44
N GLU A 55 3.92 21.88 8.14
CA GLU A 55 2.74 22.04 9.00
C GLU A 55 1.40 21.83 8.28
N ASN A 56 1.31 22.21 6.99
CA ASN A 56 0.10 22.07 6.18
C ASN A 56 0.14 20.89 5.19
N ASP A 57 1.13 20.00 5.30
CA ASP A 57 1.21 18.84 4.43
C ASP A 57 0.20 17.76 4.86
N ILE A 58 -0.21 16.95 3.90
CA ILE A 58 -0.92 15.70 4.20
C ILE A 58 -0.04 14.86 5.13
N SER A 59 -0.63 14.42 6.24
CA SER A 59 0.09 13.69 7.28
C SER A 59 0.82 12.47 6.72
N LEU A 60 2.01 12.20 7.25
CA LEU A 60 2.81 11.05 6.86
C LEU A 60 1.99 9.75 6.92
N SER A 61 1.22 9.55 8.00
CA SER A 61 0.40 8.36 8.17
C SER A 61 -0.60 8.21 7.02
N LYS A 62 -1.30 9.28 6.63
CA LYS A 62 -2.24 9.26 5.50
C LYS A 62 -1.55 8.94 4.17
N LYS A 63 -0.36 9.50 3.94
CA LYS A 63 0.46 9.20 2.77
C LYS A 63 0.86 7.73 2.69
N LEU A 64 1.32 7.17 3.82
CA LEU A 64 1.73 5.77 3.93
C LEU A 64 0.53 4.84 3.73
N PHE A 65 -0.56 5.05 4.44
CA PHE A 65 -1.76 4.21 4.32
C PHE A 65 -2.33 4.21 2.92
N LEU A 66 -2.39 5.36 2.24
CA LEU A 66 -2.83 5.44 0.85
C LEU A 66 -1.95 4.57 -0.05
N THR A 67 -0.64 4.68 0.10
CA THR A 67 0.32 3.97 -0.75
C THR A 67 0.27 2.47 -0.48
N LEU A 68 0.25 2.08 0.80
CA LEU A 68 0.16 0.68 1.23
C LEU A 68 -1.14 0.02 0.75
N TRP A 69 -2.26 0.74 0.81
CA TRP A 69 -3.53 0.24 0.29
C TRP A 69 -3.44 -0.05 -1.21
N ILE A 70 -2.87 0.88 -2.00
CA ILE A 70 -2.73 0.72 -3.45
C ILE A 70 -1.87 -0.50 -3.79
N ILE A 71 -0.72 -0.68 -3.13
CA ILE A 71 0.15 -1.83 -3.43
C ILE A 71 -0.43 -3.17 -2.93
N ALA A 72 -1.18 -3.16 -1.83
CA ALA A 72 -1.75 -4.37 -1.23
C ALA A 72 -3.01 -4.86 -1.96
N THR A 73 -3.87 -3.94 -2.39
CA THR A 73 -5.16 -4.28 -3.02
C THR A 73 -5.10 -4.22 -4.55
N LEU A 74 -4.13 -3.49 -5.11
CA LEU A 74 -4.02 -3.18 -6.54
C LEU A 74 -5.25 -2.43 -7.08
N GLU A 75 -5.99 -1.75 -6.20
CA GLU A 75 -7.09 -0.88 -6.60
C GLU A 75 -6.60 0.34 -7.40
N SER A 76 -7.50 0.87 -8.23
CA SER A 76 -7.18 2.06 -9.03
C SER A 76 -6.93 3.29 -8.13
N PHE A 77 -6.02 4.17 -8.56
CA PHE A 77 -5.78 5.45 -7.90
C PHE A 77 -7.05 6.27 -7.69
N ARG A 78 -8.03 6.16 -8.58
CA ARG A 78 -9.30 6.89 -8.46
C ARG A 78 -10.12 6.37 -7.26
N SER A 79 -10.27 5.05 -7.13
CA SER A 79 -11.00 4.42 -6.02
C SER A 79 -10.36 4.77 -4.67
N VAL A 80 -9.04 4.61 -4.58
CA VAL A 80 -8.33 4.87 -3.32
C VAL A 80 -8.29 6.37 -3.00
N ALA A 81 -8.11 7.25 -4.00
CA ALA A 81 -8.14 8.68 -3.77
C ALA A 81 -9.49 9.14 -3.20
N ASP A 82 -10.59 8.66 -3.78
CA ASP A 82 -11.94 8.95 -3.31
C ASP A 82 -12.14 8.50 -1.85
N ARG A 83 -11.76 7.25 -1.53
CA ARG A 83 -11.80 6.70 -0.16
C ARG A 83 -10.97 7.50 0.85
N PHE A 84 -9.87 8.10 0.41
CA PHE A 84 -9.00 8.91 1.27
C PHE A 84 -9.37 10.40 1.25
N GLY A 85 -10.44 10.81 0.55
CA GLY A 85 -10.84 12.21 0.43
C GLY A 85 -9.81 13.07 -0.32
N LEU A 86 -9.14 12.49 -1.32
CA LEU A 86 -8.09 13.14 -2.11
C LEU A 86 -8.44 13.13 -3.60
N SER A 87 -7.84 14.05 -4.36
CA SER A 87 -7.91 13.97 -5.81
C SER A 87 -6.98 12.88 -6.34
N LYS A 88 -7.33 12.28 -7.49
CA LYS A 88 -6.49 11.28 -8.18
C LYS A 88 -5.05 11.77 -8.40
N GLY A 89 -4.89 13.05 -8.78
CA GLY A 89 -3.57 13.65 -9.01
C GLY A 89 -2.73 13.71 -7.74
N VAL A 90 -3.34 14.08 -6.62
CA VAL A 90 -2.69 14.09 -5.30
C VAL A 90 -2.29 12.69 -4.87
N ALA A 91 -3.19 11.71 -5.02
CA ALA A 91 -2.89 10.31 -4.70
C ALA A 91 -1.69 9.77 -5.50
N TRP A 92 -1.57 10.11 -6.78
CA TRP A 92 -0.41 9.75 -7.60
C TRP A 92 0.90 10.39 -7.11
N ILE A 93 0.88 11.66 -6.72
CA ILE A 93 2.05 12.36 -6.19
C ILE A 93 2.53 11.70 -4.89
N ILE A 94 1.59 11.45 -3.97
CA ILE A 94 1.85 10.77 -2.70
C ILE A 94 2.44 9.38 -2.94
N PHE A 95 1.80 8.60 -3.81
CA PHE A 95 2.25 7.24 -4.13
C PHE A 95 3.68 7.24 -4.62
N LYS A 96 4.04 8.12 -5.55
CA LYS A 96 5.42 8.25 -6.03
C LYS A 96 6.39 8.62 -4.89
N GLU A 97 6.06 9.64 -4.10
CA GLU A 97 6.90 10.08 -2.98
C GLU A 97 7.22 8.93 -2.02
N VAL A 98 6.19 8.19 -1.60
CA VAL A 98 6.33 7.07 -0.67
C VAL A 98 7.07 5.91 -1.31
N VAL A 99 6.76 5.52 -2.55
CA VAL A 99 7.47 4.43 -3.25
C VAL A 99 8.95 4.74 -3.43
N TYR A 100 9.31 5.98 -3.75
CA TYR A 100 10.72 6.38 -3.82
C TYR A 100 11.42 6.27 -2.47
N ALA A 101 10.76 6.67 -1.38
CA ALA A 101 11.31 6.51 -0.03
C ALA A 101 11.45 5.02 0.36
N LEU A 102 10.45 4.18 0.04
CA LEU A 102 10.51 2.72 0.26
C LEU A 102 11.68 2.09 -0.53
N LYS A 103 11.89 2.48 -1.78
CA LYS A 103 12.99 2.00 -2.61
C LYS A 103 14.36 2.24 -1.96
N ARG A 104 14.54 3.34 -1.22
CA ARG A 104 15.80 3.67 -0.54
C ARG A 104 16.11 2.75 0.64
N ILE A 105 15.10 2.17 1.28
CA ILE A 105 15.27 1.24 2.40
C ILE A 105 15.13 -0.23 1.99
N MET A 106 14.62 -0.48 0.77
CA MET A 106 14.31 -1.81 0.26
C MET A 106 15.46 -2.81 0.42
N SER A 107 16.70 -2.42 0.10
CA SER A 107 17.86 -3.29 0.19
C SER A 107 18.22 -3.75 1.61
N ARG A 108 17.70 -3.08 2.65
CA ARG A 108 17.89 -3.49 4.05
C ARG A 108 16.98 -4.64 4.46
N PHE A 109 15.85 -4.82 3.77
CA PHE A 109 14.79 -5.75 4.15
C PHE A 109 14.54 -6.83 3.10
N ILE A 110 14.70 -6.50 1.82
CA ILE A 110 14.47 -7.43 0.71
C ILE A 110 15.83 -7.93 0.23
N ARG A 111 16.09 -9.21 0.48
CA ARG A 111 17.18 -9.97 -0.13
C ARG A 111 16.61 -10.79 -1.28
N TRP A 112 17.05 -10.49 -2.50
CA TRP A 112 16.74 -11.33 -3.64
C TRP A 112 17.64 -12.57 -3.64
N PRO A 113 17.11 -13.75 -3.96
CA PRO A 113 17.90 -14.97 -4.06
C PRO A 113 18.94 -14.82 -5.18
N ASN A 114 20.14 -15.34 -4.96
CA ASN A 114 21.13 -15.48 -6.03
C ASN A 114 20.82 -16.70 -6.91
N ASN A 115 21.53 -16.87 -8.03
CA ASN A 115 21.29 -17.96 -8.98
C ASN A 115 21.31 -19.34 -8.30
N ALA A 116 22.25 -19.59 -7.38
CA ALA A 116 22.33 -20.86 -6.67
C ALA A 116 21.14 -21.10 -5.73
N GLU A 117 20.64 -20.05 -5.08
CA GLU A 117 19.43 -20.10 -4.24
C GLU A 117 18.17 -20.29 -5.09
N CYS A 118 18.10 -19.67 -6.27
CA CYS A 118 17.03 -19.89 -7.25
C CYS A 118 17.00 -21.34 -7.72
N GLU A 119 18.13 -21.89 -8.18
CA GLU A 119 18.20 -23.29 -8.60
C GLU A 119 17.83 -24.26 -7.48
N LYS A 120 18.24 -23.96 -6.24
CA LYS A 120 17.85 -24.77 -5.08
C LYS A 120 16.34 -24.72 -4.85
N SER A 121 15.74 -23.54 -4.94
CA SER A 121 14.29 -23.35 -4.79
C SER A 121 13.51 -24.07 -5.90
N GLU A 122 14.01 -24.00 -7.13
CA GLU A 122 13.46 -24.71 -8.30
C GLU A 122 13.53 -26.23 -8.13
N ARG A 123 14.68 -26.77 -7.71
CA ARG A 123 14.83 -28.20 -7.42
C ARG A 123 13.89 -28.69 -6.32
N ILE A 124 13.73 -27.91 -5.24
CA ILE A 124 12.79 -28.23 -4.15
C ILE A 124 11.35 -28.26 -4.68
N HIS A 125 10.96 -27.27 -5.49
CA HIS A 125 9.64 -27.24 -6.11
C HIS A 125 9.40 -28.51 -6.94
N TYR A 126 10.27 -28.82 -7.91
CA TYR A 126 10.10 -30.03 -8.72
C TYR A 126 10.09 -31.33 -7.92
N PHE A 127 10.94 -31.44 -6.88
CA PHE A 127 11.00 -32.62 -6.02
C PHE A 127 9.69 -32.85 -5.24
N VAL A 128 9.10 -31.79 -4.67
CA VAL A 128 7.82 -31.90 -3.94
C VAL A 128 6.68 -32.28 -4.89
N PHE A 129 6.65 -31.73 -6.11
CA PHE A 129 5.60 -32.03 -7.08
C PHE A 129 5.73 -33.44 -7.68
N SER A 130 6.94 -33.97 -7.86
CA SER A 130 7.16 -35.32 -8.39
C SER A 130 6.97 -36.43 -7.35
N SER A 131 7.04 -36.13 -6.05
CA SER A 131 6.81 -37.09 -4.96
C SER A 131 5.36 -37.13 -4.47
N LEU A 132 4.47 -36.32 -5.07
CA LEU A 132 3.02 -36.32 -4.84
C LEU A 132 2.23 -37.03 -5.96
N GLN A 133 2.93 -37.59 -6.97
CA GLN A 133 2.37 -38.48 -8.00
C GLN A 133 2.75 -39.93 -7.70
#